data_AF-A0A1F8Y2U4-F1
#
_entry.id   AF-A0A1F8Y2U4-F1
#
_cell.length_a   1.000
_cell.length_b   1.000
_cell.length_c   1.000
_cell.angle_alpha   90.00
_cell.angle_beta   90.00
_cell.angle_gamma   90.00
#
_symmetry.space_group_name_H-M   'P 1'
#
loop_
_entity.id
_entity.type
_entity.pdbx_description
1 polymer ?
#
loop_
_entity_poly.entity_id
_entity_poly.type
_entity_poly.pdbx_seq_one_letter_code
_entity_poly.pdbx_strand_id
1 'polypeptide(L)'
;VGDCGACTVLLDGKPVNACLILAATVQDAEILTIEGLAANGKLHPLQEAFIKEGAVQCGFCVPGILMSLKALLDTNPTPTLEETKWAMAGNLCRCTGYTKMFKAVESATHRP
;
A
#
# COMPACT_ATOMS: atom_id res chain seq x y z
N VAL A 1 -5.56 -14.87 -12.58
CA VAL A 1 -4.21 -15.09 -12.03
C VAL A 1 -3.85 -13.85 -11.22
N GLY A 2 -3.43 -13.98 -9.96
CA GLY A 2 -3.31 -12.87 -9.00
C GLY A 2 -1.88 -12.38 -8.84
N ASP A 3 -1.23 -12.03 -9.95
CA ASP A 3 0.23 -11.83 -9.98
C ASP A 3 0.69 -10.39 -9.76
N CYS A 4 -0.20 -9.40 -9.96
CA CYS A 4 0.23 -8.00 -10.04
C CYS A 4 0.05 -7.18 -8.75
N GLY A 5 -0.78 -7.62 -7.82
CA GLY A 5 -1.06 -6.89 -6.56
C GLY A 5 -1.87 -5.60 -6.72
N ALA A 6 -2.23 -5.17 -7.93
CA ALA A 6 -2.99 -3.92 -8.13
C ALA A 6 -4.36 -3.92 -7.42
N CYS A 7 -4.91 -5.10 -7.14
CA CYS A 7 -6.14 -5.32 -6.40
C CYS A 7 -5.94 -5.50 -4.87
N THR A 8 -4.77 -5.16 -4.32
CA THR A 8 -4.51 -5.35 -2.89
C THR A 8 -5.44 -4.47 -2.05
N VAL A 9 -6.12 -5.10 -1.09
CA VAL A 9 -6.93 -4.45 -0.03
C VAL A 9 -6.50 -5.03 1.31
N LEU A 10 -6.90 -4.40 2.43
CA LEU A 10 -6.77 -5.06 3.74
C LEU A 10 -8.06 -5.79 4.07
N LEU A 11 -7.93 -7.06 4.45
CA LEU A 11 -8.98 -7.90 4.99
C LEU A 11 -8.55 -8.30 6.40
N ASP A 12 -9.30 -7.86 7.41
CA ASP A 12 -8.97 -8.01 8.83
C ASP A 12 -7.53 -7.57 9.14
N GLY A 13 -7.14 -6.42 8.59
CA GLY A 13 -5.80 -5.82 8.72
C GLY A 13 -4.70 -6.49 7.89
N LYS A 14 -4.98 -7.59 7.16
CA LYS A 14 -3.98 -8.31 6.35
C LYS A 14 -4.11 -7.95 4.86
N PRO A 15 -2.99 -7.72 4.15
CA PRO A 15 -3.03 -7.43 2.73
C PRO A 15 -3.39 -8.70 1.95
N VAL A 16 -4.42 -8.61 1.10
CA VAL A 16 -4.89 -9.71 0.24
C VAL A 16 -5.15 -9.25 -1.18
N ASN A 17 -4.93 -10.14 -2.15
CA ASN A 17 -5.33 -9.91 -3.54
C ASN A 17 -6.84 -10.09 -3.69
N ALA A 18 -7.61 -9.00 -3.77
CA ALA A 18 -9.07 -9.06 -3.86
C ALA A 18 -9.56 -9.88 -5.07
N CYS A 19 -8.80 -9.92 -6.17
CA CYS A 19 -9.16 -10.71 -7.35
C CYS A 19 -9.13 -12.24 -7.13
N LEU A 20 -8.58 -12.70 -6.01
CA LEU A 20 -8.54 -14.11 -5.62
C LEU A 20 -9.47 -14.42 -4.44
N ILE A 21 -10.25 -13.45 -3.97
CA ILE A 21 -11.16 -13.60 -2.84
C ILE A 21 -12.60 -13.51 -3.34
N LEU A 22 -13.43 -14.48 -2.99
CA LEU A 22 -14.85 -14.44 -3.33
C LEU A 22 -15.57 -13.51 -2.35
N ALA A 23 -16.30 -12.52 -2.85
CA ALA A 23 -17.03 -11.57 -2.00
C ALA A 23 -18.01 -12.25 -1.00
N ALA A 24 -18.58 -13.40 -1.37
CA ALA A 24 -19.48 -14.16 -0.50
C ALA A 24 -18.78 -14.80 0.71
N THR A 25 -17.44 -14.90 0.72
CA THR A 25 -16.69 -15.55 1.81
C THR A 25 -16.18 -14.57 2.86
N VAL A 26 -16.44 -13.26 2.71
CA VAL A 26 -15.91 -12.20 3.58
C VAL A 26 -17.02 -11.50 4.37
N GLN A 27 -18.11 -12.23 4.64
CA GLN A 27 -19.16 -11.74 5.51
C GLN A 27 -18.57 -11.40 6.89
N ASP A 28 -18.97 -10.26 7.44
CA ASP A 28 -18.57 -9.76 8.75
C ASP A 28 -17.06 -9.41 8.90
N ALA A 29 -16.27 -9.51 7.82
CA ALA A 29 -14.87 -9.11 7.81
C ALA A 29 -14.71 -7.58 7.72
N GLU A 30 -13.64 -7.05 8.31
CA GLU A 30 -13.26 -5.65 8.14
C GLU A 30 -12.45 -5.48 6.86
N ILE A 31 -12.94 -4.64 5.94
CA ILE A 31 -12.27 -4.36 4.67
C ILE A 31 -11.87 -2.89 4.62
N LEU A 32 -10.58 -2.65 4.35
CA LEU A 32 -10.07 -1.31 4.04
C LEU A 32 -9.53 -1.27 2.61
N THR A 33 -10.00 -0.29 1.83
CA THR A 33 -9.52 0.04 0.49
C THR A 33 -8.77 1.38 0.49
N ILE A 34 -8.22 1.77 -0.66
CA ILE A 34 -7.46 3.02 -0.79
C ILE A 34 -8.30 4.26 -0.45
N GLU A 35 -9.59 4.24 -0.75
CA GLU A 35 -10.54 5.31 -0.47
C GLU A 35 -10.73 5.53 1.03
N GLY A 36 -10.65 4.46 1.82
CA GLY A 36 -10.77 4.51 3.28
C GLY A 36 -9.48 4.93 4.00
N LEU A 37 -8.36 5.05 3.28
CA LEU A 37 -7.06 5.36 3.89
C LEU A 37 -6.97 6.83 4.35
N ALA A 38 -7.66 7.75 3.66
CA ALA A 38 -7.78 9.14 4.09
C ALA A 38 -8.89 9.27 5.13
N ALA A 39 -8.66 10.10 6.16
CA ALA A 39 -9.63 10.31 7.25
C ALA A 39 -9.95 11.80 7.40
N ASN A 40 -11.23 12.15 7.44
CA ASN A 40 -11.70 13.53 7.64
C ASN A 40 -11.10 14.54 6.64
N GLY A 41 -10.96 14.13 5.37
CA GLY A 41 -10.37 14.96 4.31
C GLY A 41 -8.85 15.13 4.41
N LYS A 42 -8.19 14.48 5.36
CA LYS A 42 -6.72 14.47 5.49
C LYS A 42 -6.16 13.18 4.90
N LEU A 43 -5.16 13.34 4.05
CA LEU A 43 -4.41 12.22 3.49
C LEU A 43 -3.63 11.51 4.59
N HIS A 44 -3.48 10.21 4.45
CA HIS A 44 -2.57 9.43 5.27
C HIS A 44 -1.12 9.87 5.01
N PRO A 45 -0.20 9.86 6.01
CA PRO A 45 1.20 10.26 5.81
C PRO A 45 1.88 9.55 4.64
N LEU A 46 1.53 8.29 4.40
CA LEU A 46 2.01 7.52 3.25
C LEU A 46 1.51 8.07 1.90
N GLN A 47 0.23 8.46 1.80
CA GLN A 47 -0.32 9.09 0.59
C GLN A 47 0.39 10.43 0.31
N GLU A 48 0.59 11.25 1.34
CA GLU A 48 1.31 12.53 1.22
C GLU A 48 2.75 12.32 0.75
N ALA A 49 3.46 11.34 1.33
CA ALA A 49 4.83 11.04 0.97
C ALA A 49 4.95 10.54 -0.48
N PHE A 50 4.01 9.71 -0.94
CA PHE A 50 3.98 9.25 -2.33
C PHE A 50 3.83 10.40 -3.31
N ILE A 51 2.97 11.37 -2.99
CA ILE A 51 2.80 12.60 -3.79
C ILE A 51 4.08 13.42 -3.78
N LYS A 52 4.61 13.72 -2.59
CA LYS A 52 5.78 14.58 -2.39
C LYS A 52 7.05 14.04 -3.07
N GLU A 53 7.28 12.73 -2.99
CA GLU A 53 8.48 12.12 -3.56
C GLU A 53 8.35 11.78 -5.06
N GLY A 54 7.18 12.04 -5.67
CA GLY A 54 6.93 11.68 -7.07
C GLY A 54 6.89 10.16 -7.28
N ALA A 55 6.37 9.42 -6.29
CA ALA A 55 6.20 7.97 -6.34
C ALA A 55 4.97 7.52 -7.15
N VAL A 56 4.28 8.45 -7.80
CA VAL A 56 3.10 8.24 -8.64
C VAL A 56 3.41 8.73 -10.06
N GLN A 57 3.17 7.86 -11.05
CA GLN A 57 3.18 8.22 -12.48
C GLN A 57 1.81 7.95 -13.09
N CYS A 58 1.59 6.77 -13.69
CA CYS A 58 0.27 6.41 -14.24
C CYS A 58 -0.80 6.18 -13.17
N GLY A 59 -0.40 5.95 -11.91
CA GLY A 59 -1.29 5.75 -10.78
C GLY A 59 -1.88 4.34 -10.62
N PHE A 60 -1.86 3.49 -11.66
CA PHE A 60 -2.61 2.24 -11.67
C PHE A 60 -2.28 1.26 -10.54
N CYS A 61 -0.99 1.08 -10.22
CA CYS A 61 -0.56 0.16 -9.15
C CYS A 61 -0.56 0.80 -7.75
N VAL A 62 -0.79 2.11 -7.65
CA VAL A 62 -0.61 2.87 -6.40
C VAL A 62 -1.60 2.47 -5.31
N PRO A 63 -2.90 2.22 -5.60
CA PRO A 63 -3.83 1.72 -4.59
C PRO A 63 -3.32 0.47 -3.88
N GLY A 64 -3.00 -0.59 -4.63
CA GLY A 64 -2.54 -1.86 -4.06
C GLY A 64 -1.22 -1.73 -3.28
N ILE A 65 -0.27 -0.96 -3.82
CA ILE A 65 1.01 -0.68 -3.14
C ILE A 65 0.79 0.00 -1.80
N LEU A 66 -0.07 1.03 -1.75
CA LEU A 66 -0.34 1.76 -0.51
C LEU A 66 -1.03 0.89 0.53
N MET A 67 -1.93 -0.01 0.13
CA MET A 67 -2.53 -0.97 1.06
C MET A 67 -1.50 -1.95 1.63
N SER A 68 -0.62 -2.48 0.78
CA SER A 68 0.45 -3.39 1.23
C SER A 68 1.42 -2.72 2.21
N LEU A 69 1.81 -1.48 1.92
CA LEU A 69 2.68 -0.68 2.78
C LEU A 69 1.97 -0.22 4.06
N LYS A 70 0.67 0.06 4.02
CA LYS A 70 -0.12 0.35 5.23
C LYS A 70 -0.07 -0.84 6.20
N ALA A 71 -0.28 -2.06 5.72
CA ALA A 71 -0.17 -3.26 6.56
C ALA A 71 1.24 -3.42 7.18
N LEU A 72 2.29 -3.14 6.42
CA LEU A 72 3.66 -3.13 6.96
C LEU A 72 3.79 -2.09 8.08
N LEU A 73 3.40 -0.84 7.83
CA LEU A 73 3.61 0.26 8.78
C LEU A 73 2.76 0.15 10.04
N ASP A 74 1.61 -0.52 9.99
CA ASP A 74 0.79 -0.80 11.16
C ASP A 74 1.46 -1.78 12.14
N THR A 75 2.32 -2.66 11.63
CA THR A 75 2.99 -3.69 12.42
C THR A 75 4.46 -3.37 12.70
N ASN A 76 5.10 -2.62 11.80
CA ASN A 76 6.48 -2.15 11.91
C ASN A 76 6.55 -0.68 11.45
N PRO A 77 6.43 0.30 12.38
CA PRO A 77 6.44 1.73 12.05
C PRO A 77 7.76 2.26 11.50
N THR A 78 8.87 1.53 11.68
CA THR A 78 10.22 1.92 11.24
C THR A 78 10.88 0.77 10.49
N PRO A 79 10.32 0.33 9.34
CA PRO A 79 10.83 -0.81 8.62
C PRO A 79 12.15 -0.47 7.93
N THR A 80 13.01 -1.47 7.84
CA THR A 80 14.20 -1.41 6.99
C THR A 80 13.81 -1.34 5.50
N LEU A 81 14.77 -0.97 4.65
CA LEU A 81 14.57 -0.99 3.20
C LEU A 81 14.21 -2.39 2.69
N GLU A 82 14.83 -3.44 3.24
CA GLU A 82 14.56 -4.81 2.82
C GLU A 82 13.16 -5.27 3.23
N GLU A 83 12.68 -4.92 4.43
CA GLU A 83 11.29 -5.18 4.84
C GLU A 83 10.29 -4.43 3.96
N THR A 84 10.62 -3.19 3.57
CA THR A 84 9.80 -2.39 2.63
C THR A 84 9.72 -3.07 1.25
N LYS A 85 10.85 -3.54 0.71
CA LYS A 85 10.88 -4.30 -0.54
C LYS A 85 10.05 -5.57 -0.45
N TRP A 86 10.18 -6.31 0.64
CA TRP A 86 9.40 -7.53 0.87
C TRP A 86 7.90 -7.28 0.93
N ALA A 87 7.46 -6.23 1.63
CA ALA A 87 6.04 -5.84 1.66
C ALA A 87 5.50 -5.44 0.28
N MET A 88 6.37 -5.00 -0.64
CA MET A 88 5.99 -4.64 -2.00
C MET A 88 6.21 -5.75 -3.03
N ALA A 89 6.79 -6.90 -2.66
CA ALA A 89 7.19 -7.94 -3.61
C ALA A 89 6.02 -8.51 -4.44
N GLY A 90 4.80 -8.49 -3.90
CA GLY A 90 3.58 -8.89 -4.59
C GLY A 90 2.91 -7.78 -5.43
N ASN A 91 3.47 -6.56 -5.46
CA ASN A 91 2.90 -5.41 -6.14
C ASN A 91 3.79 -4.93 -7.30
N LEU A 92 3.34 -5.15 -8.53
CA LEU A 92 4.10 -4.81 -9.73
C LEU A 92 3.86 -3.35 -10.14
N CYS A 93 4.95 -2.62 -10.35
CA CYS A 93 4.93 -1.28 -10.93
C CYS A 93 5.72 -1.26 -12.25
N ARG A 94 5.12 -0.70 -13.31
CA ARG A 94 5.79 -0.57 -14.61
C ARG A 94 6.45 0.78 -14.85
N CYS A 95 6.09 1.80 -14.06
CA CYS A 95 6.42 3.19 -14.38
C CYS A 95 7.58 3.75 -13.54
N THR A 96 7.61 3.47 -12.23
CA THR A 96 8.49 4.18 -11.29
C THR A 96 9.85 3.54 -11.07
N GLY A 97 10.00 2.25 -11.38
CA GLY A 97 11.19 1.48 -11.00
C GLY A 97 11.37 1.32 -9.48
N TYR A 98 10.31 1.55 -8.69
CA TYR A 98 10.23 1.38 -7.22
C TYR A 98 11.04 2.36 -6.36
N THR A 99 12.17 2.89 -6.82
CA THR A 99 13.09 3.71 -5.99
C THR A 99 12.40 4.89 -5.28
N LYS A 100 11.50 5.60 -5.97
CA LYS A 100 10.75 6.72 -5.38
C LYS A 100 9.72 6.29 -4.33
N MET A 101 9.20 5.07 -4.44
CA MET A 101 8.27 4.50 -3.46
C MET A 101 9.00 4.15 -2.16
N PHE A 102 10.21 3.58 -2.24
CA PHE A 102 11.04 3.34 -1.07
C PHE A 102 11.39 4.64 -0.34
N LYS A 103 11.76 5.67 -1.10
CA LYS A 103 12.00 7.02 -0.53
C LYS A 103 10.74 7.61 0.12
N ALA A 104 9.56 7.37 -0.45
CA ALA A 104 8.30 7.80 0.15
C ALA A 104 8.02 7.10 1.49
N VAL A 105 8.33 5.81 1.62
CA VAL A 105 8.19 5.08 2.90
C VAL A 105 9.16 5.61 3.94
N GLU A 106 10.42 5.83 3.58
CA GLU A 106 11.42 6.44 4.47
C GLU A 106 10.96 7.83 4.94
N SER A 107 10.49 8.68 4.00
CA SER A 107 9.97 10.03 4.27
C SER A 107 8.70 10.03 5.15
N ALA A 108 7.87 8.99 5.04
CA ALA A 108 6.67 8.84 5.86
C ALA A 108 6.97 8.39 7.31
N THR A 109 8.09 7.68 7.52
CA THR A 109 8.46 7.06 8.81
C THR A 109 9.46 7.88 9.62
N HIS A 110 10.21 8.77 8.96
CA HIS A 110 11.26 9.60 9.57
C HIS A 110 10.91 11.10 9.63
N ARG A 111 9.63 11.46 9.70
CA ARG A 111 9.25 12.86 9.97
C ARG A 111 9.67 13.21 11.42
N PRO A 112 10.29 14.39 11.65
CA PRO A 112 10.56 14.87 13.01
C PRO A 112 9.27 15.10 13.80
#